data_AF-A0A966TTJ0-F1
#
_entry.id   AF-A0A966TTJ0-F1
#
_cell.length_a   1.000
_cell.length_b   1.000
_cell.length_c   1.000
_cell.angle_alpha   90.00
_cell.angle_beta   90.00
_cell.angle_gamma   90.00
#
_symmetry.space_group_name_H-M   'P 1'
#
loop_
_entity.id
_entity.type
_entity.pdbx_description
1 polymer ?
#
loop_
_entity_poly.entity_id
_entity_poly.type
_entity_poly.pdbx_seq_one_letter_code
_entity_poly.pdbx_strand_id
1 'polypeptide(L)'
;ETLELKLGEAILGETPKLNRGIAIVQVISVVSPLLGLLGTVIGMILTFQAITLFGTGDPKTMAGGISTALMTTVLGLCAAIPTVLMHAVVSGRAKSVIHVLEEQSAGIIAKHAEQSGKSLG
;
A
#
# COMPACT_ATOMS: atom_id res chain seq x y z
N GLU A 1 -35.08 11.17 1.11
CA GLU A 1 -34.36 11.88 0.05
C GLU A 1 -33.26 12.85 0.52
N THR A 2 -33.54 14.06 1.03
CA THR A 2 -32.46 15.04 1.32
C THR A 2 -31.47 14.58 2.39
N LEU A 3 -31.94 13.83 3.39
CA LEU A 3 -31.13 13.32 4.51
C LEU A 3 -30.22 12.15 4.06
N GLU A 4 -30.73 11.28 3.19
CA GLU A 4 -29.96 10.16 2.61
C GLU A 4 -28.82 10.67 1.73
N LEU A 5 -29.12 11.66 0.87
CA LEU A 5 -28.13 12.29 0.00
C LEU A 5 -27.03 12.97 0.82
N LYS A 6 -27.39 13.76 1.85
CA LYS A 6 -26.40 14.42 2.72
C LYS A 6 -25.52 13.45 3.50
N LEU A 7 -26.10 12.34 3.97
CA LEU A 7 -25.35 11.35 4.73
C LEU A 7 -24.39 10.58 3.80
N GLY A 8 -24.85 10.15 2.63
CA GLY A 8 -23.99 9.53 1.60
C GLY A 8 -22.84 10.45 1.16
N GLU A 9 -23.12 11.74 0.96
CA GLU A 9 -22.09 12.74 0.61
C GLU A 9 -21.05 12.92 1.71
N ALA A 10 -21.45 12.91 2.99
CA ALA A 10 -20.53 12.99 4.12
C ALA A 10 -19.61 11.75 4.20
N ILE A 11 -20.14 10.54 3.98
CA ILE A 11 -19.35 9.29 3.93
C ILE A 11 -18.34 9.33 2.78
N LEU A 12 -18.78 9.76 1.60
CA LEU A 12 -17.93 9.92 0.42
C LEU A 12 -16.85 10.98 0.62
N GLY A 13 -17.09 12.02 1.43
CA GLY A 13 -16.10 13.04 1.78
C GLY A 13 -15.01 12.56 2.76
N GLU A 14 -15.34 11.63 3.66
CA GLU A 14 -14.41 11.10 4.67
C GLU A 14 -13.60 9.89 4.18
N THR A 15 -14.17 9.08 3.28
CA THR A 15 -13.52 7.88 2.71
C THR A 15 -12.14 8.17 2.06
N PRO A 16 -11.94 9.23 1.26
CA PRO A 16 -10.64 9.55 0.66
C PRO A 16 -9.58 9.92 1.69
N LYS A 17 -9.95 10.59 2.78
CA LYS A 17 -9.02 10.98 3.85
C LYS A 17 -8.48 9.74 4.56
N LEU A 18 -9.36 8.77 4.84
CA LEU A 18 -8.99 7.49 5.41
C LEU A 18 -8.09 6.68 4.46
N ASN A 19 -8.43 6.64 3.18
CA ASN A 19 -7.67 5.88 2.18
C ASN A 19 -6.32 6.52 1.82
N ARG A 20 -6.13 7.84 2.00
CA ARG A 20 -4.89 8.53 1.62
C ARG A 20 -3.65 7.96 2.32
N GLY A 21 -3.75 7.68 3.62
CA GLY A 21 -2.65 7.07 4.38
C GLY A 21 -2.33 5.65 3.90
N ILE A 22 -3.37 4.89 3.59
CA ILE A 22 -3.29 3.49 3.13
C ILE A 22 -2.66 3.42 1.74
N ALA A 23 -3.03 4.34 0.85
CA ALA A 23 -2.47 4.44 -0.49
C ALA A 23 -0.96 4.70 -0.47
N ILE A 24 -0.46 5.52 0.47
CA ILE A 24 0.99 5.76 0.61
C ILE A 24 1.72 4.47 1.01
N VAL A 25 1.18 3.72 1.99
CA VAL A 25 1.76 2.44 2.42
C VAL A 25 1.76 1.42 1.28
N GLN A 26 0.69 1.40 0.48
CA GLN A 26 0.60 0.56 -0.72
C GLN A 26 1.72 0.90 -1.72
N VAL A 27 1.93 2.19 -2.01
CA VAL A 27 2.99 2.63 -2.93
C VAL A 27 4.37 2.20 -2.42
N ILE A 28 4.67 2.43 -1.14
CA ILE A 28 5.95 2.02 -0.54
C ILE A 28 6.16 0.51 -0.66
N SER A 29 5.11 -0.27 -0.41
CA SER A 29 5.13 -1.73 -0.53
C SER A 29 5.51 -2.21 -1.93
N VAL A 30 5.04 -1.52 -2.97
CA VAL A 30 5.31 -1.85 -4.38
C VAL A 30 6.66 -1.31 -4.84
N VAL A 31 7.08 -0.14 -4.37
CA VAL A 31 8.34 0.50 -4.79
C VAL A 31 9.55 -0.18 -4.12
N SER A 32 9.42 -0.70 -2.91
CA SER A 32 10.53 -1.28 -2.15
C SER A 32 11.25 -2.45 -2.86
N PRO A 33 10.56 -3.46 -3.45
CA PRO A 33 11.20 -4.49 -4.28
C PRO A 33 11.87 -3.92 -5.54
N LEU A 34 11.24 -2.93 -6.18
CA LEU A 34 11.77 -2.31 -7.40
C LEU A 34 13.09 -1.59 -7.12
N LEU A 35 13.22 -0.96 -5.95
CA LEU A 35 14.49 -0.36 -5.50
C LEU A 35 15.57 -1.42 -5.25
N GLY A 36 15.22 -2.58 -4.68
CA GLY A 36 16.17 -3.69 -4.49
C GLY A 36 16.69 -4.27 -5.81
N LEU A 37 15.79 -4.41 -6.79
CA LEU A 37 16.12 -4.82 -8.15
C LEU A 37 17.02 -3.78 -8.84
N LEU A 38 16.70 -2.49 -8.72
CA LEU A 38 17.53 -1.40 -9.22
C LEU A 38 18.95 -1.46 -8.64
N GLY A 39 19.08 -1.71 -7.33
CA GLY A 39 20.38 -1.91 -6.68
C GLY A 39 21.17 -3.07 -7.27
N THR A 40 20.48 -4.15 -7.67
CA THR A 40 21.13 -5.31 -8.31
C THR A 40 21.67 -4.95 -9.68
N VAL A 41 20.88 -4.21 -10.47
CA VAL A 41 21.30 -3.72 -11.79
C VAL A 41 22.52 -2.82 -11.65
N ILE A 42 22.51 -1.87 -10.70
CA ILE A 42 23.65 -0.98 -10.42
C ILE A 42 24.89 -1.79 -10.01
N GLY A 43 24.75 -2.74 -9.08
CA GLY A 43 25.85 -3.58 -8.62
C GLY A 43 26.47 -4.44 -9.73
N MET A 44 25.63 -4.97 -10.62
CA MET A 44 26.10 -5.71 -11.80
C MET A 44 26.83 -4.81 -12.80
N ILE A 45 26.34 -3.58 -13.05
CA ILE A 45 27.03 -2.60 -13.90
C ILE A 45 28.42 -2.30 -13.36
N LEU A 46 28.54 -2.03 -12.06
CA LEU A 46 29.83 -1.76 -11.41
C LEU A 46 30.77 -2.97 -11.50
N THR A 47 30.24 -4.18 -11.32
CA THR A 47 31.01 -5.42 -11.46
C THR A 47 31.55 -5.57 -12.89
N PHE A 48 30.72 -5.34 -13.93
CA PHE A 48 31.15 -5.41 -15.33
C PHE A 48 32.13 -4.32 -15.74
N GLN A 49 31.98 -3.11 -15.19
CA GLN A 49 32.95 -2.03 -15.39
C GLN A 49 34.32 -2.39 -14.81
N ALA A 50 34.34 -2.98 -13.61
CA ALA A 50 35.58 -3.47 -13.00
C ALA A 50 36.26 -4.54 -13.86
N ILE A 51 35.48 -5.46 -14.46
CA ILE A 51 36.02 -6.47 -15.39
C ILE A 51 36.64 -5.82 -16.64
N THR A 52 36.02 -4.76 -17.15
CA THR A 52 36.51 -4.09 -18.36
C THR A 52 37.79 -3.30 -18.09
N LEU A 53 37.89 -2.66 -16.92
CA LEU A 53 39.04 -1.83 -16.53
C LEU A 53 40.25 -2.67 -16.08
N PHE A 54 40.01 -3.76 -15.35
CA PHE A 54 41.07 -4.56 -14.71
C PHE A 54 41.21 -5.97 -15.29
N GLY A 55 40.51 -6.28 -16.39
CA GLY A 55 40.39 -7.64 -16.92
C GLY A 55 39.53 -8.54 -16.04
N THR A 56 39.59 -9.86 -16.20
CA THR A 56 38.80 -10.79 -15.37
C THR A 56 39.14 -10.75 -13.87
N GLY A 57 40.12 -9.93 -13.43
CA GLY A 57 40.47 -9.71 -12.04
C GLY A 57 40.72 -11.00 -11.24
N ASP A 58 40.68 -10.89 -9.90
CA ASP A 58 40.56 -12.05 -9.00
C ASP A 58 39.08 -12.47 -8.93
N PRO A 59 38.72 -13.72 -9.29
CA PRO A 59 37.36 -14.24 -9.20
C PRO A 59 36.67 -14.01 -7.85
N LYS A 60 37.42 -13.92 -6.74
CA LYS A 60 36.87 -13.62 -5.41
C LYS A 60 36.26 -12.22 -5.35
N THR A 61 36.93 -11.23 -5.94
CA THR A 61 36.46 -9.83 -5.92
C THR A 61 35.20 -9.69 -6.79
N MET A 62 35.17 -10.39 -7.93
CA MET A 62 33.98 -10.44 -8.78
C MET A 62 32.78 -11.08 -8.07
N ALA A 63 33.00 -12.21 -7.41
CA ALA A 63 31.97 -12.88 -6.63
C ALA A 63 31.42 -11.97 -5.50
N GLY A 64 32.28 -11.15 -4.89
CA GLY A 64 31.86 -10.14 -3.91
C GLY A 64 30.93 -9.07 -4.49
N GLY A 65 31.24 -8.56 -5.69
CA GLY A 65 30.38 -7.57 -6.39
C GLY A 65 29.00 -8.11 -6.73
N ILE A 66 28.94 -9.34 -7.26
CA ILE A 66 27.69 -10.03 -7.57
C ILE A 66 26.90 -10.32 -6.28
N SER A 67 27.57 -10.81 -5.23
CA SER A 67 26.95 -11.07 -3.94
C SER A 67 26.33 -9.80 -3.35
N THR A 68 27.04 -8.67 -3.44
CA THR A 68 26.53 -7.37 -2.98
C THR A 68 25.30 -6.95 -3.78
N ALA A 69 25.32 -7.11 -5.11
CA ALA A 69 24.18 -6.85 -5.98
C ALA A 69 22.95 -7.68 -5.57
N LEU A 70 23.14 -8.97 -5.27
CA LEU A 70 22.04 -9.83 -4.81
C LEU A 70 21.51 -9.43 -3.42
N MET A 71 22.38 -8.97 -2.53
CA MET A 71 21.97 -8.52 -1.19
C MET A 71 21.04 -7.31 -1.24
N THR A 72 21.16 -6.41 -2.23
CA THR A 72 20.21 -5.28 -2.34
C THR A 72 18.79 -5.75 -2.66
N THR A 73 18.63 -6.83 -3.43
CA THR A 73 17.31 -7.45 -3.66
C THR A 73 16.75 -8.03 -2.36
N VAL A 74 17.57 -8.73 -1.57
CA VAL A 74 17.14 -9.26 -0.27
C VAL A 74 16.65 -8.15 0.64
N LEU A 75 17.39 -7.04 0.73
CA LEU A 75 16.98 -5.88 1.54
C LEU A 75 15.66 -5.25 1.05
N GLY A 76 15.47 -5.12 -0.27
CA GLY A 76 14.21 -4.65 -0.86
C GLY A 76 13.04 -5.56 -0.50
N LEU A 77 13.22 -6.88 -0.50
CA LEU A 77 12.19 -7.83 -0.09
C LEU A 77 11.93 -7.81 1.42
N CYS A 78 12.99 -7.69 2.24
CA CYS A 78 12.86 -7.58 3.69
C CYS A 78 12.04 -6.35 4.12
N ALA A 79 12.13 -5.25 3.37
CA ALA A 79 11.29 -4.07 3.60
C ALA A 79 9.89 -4.20 2.99
N ALA A 80 9.76 -4.83 1.82
CA ALA A 80 8.47 -4.97 1.14
C ALA A 80 7.50 -5.91 1.88
N ILE A 81 7.96 -7.08 2.33
CA ILE A 81 7.09 -8.11 2.93
C ILE A 81 6.32 -7.57 4.15
N PRO A 82 6.96 -6.94 5.16
CA PRO A 82 6.24 -6.39 6.30
C PRO A 82 5.28 -5.26 5.90
N THR A 83 5.68 -4.42 4.94
CA THR A 83 4.88 -3.28 4.51
C THR A 83 3.61 -3.73 3.77
N VAL A 84 3.70 -4.77 2.92
CA VAL A 84 2.54 -5.38 2.24
C VAL A 84 1.56 -5.96 3.26
N LEU A 85 2.06 -6.69 4.26
CA LEU A 85 1.23 -7.27 5.32
C LEU A 85 0.52 -6.18 6.14
N MET A 86 1.25 -5.13 6.51
CA MET A 86 0.68 -3.99 7.23
C MET A 86 -0.40 -3.28 6.39
N HIS A 87 -0.14 -3.04 5.10
CA HIS A 87 -1.13 -2.49 4.18
C HIS A 87 -2.40 -3.35 4.13
N ALA A 88 -2.27 -4.68 4.04
CA ALA A 88 -3.43 -5.59 3.98
C ALA A 88 -4.29 -5.48 5.25
N VAL A 89 -3.68 -5.44 6.43
CA VAL A 89 -4.41 -5.32 7.70
C VAL A 89 -5.10 -3.95 7.82
N VAL A 90 -4.38 -2.86 7.54
CA VAL A 90 -4.94 -1.50 7.67
C VAL A 90 -6.02 -1.23 6.62
N SER A 91 -5.82 -1.68 5.38
CA SER A 91 -6.82 -1.60 4.31
C SER A 91 -8.09 -2.40 4.64
N GLY A 92 -7.94 -3.61 5.19
CA GLY A 92 -9.07 -4.41 5.66
C GLY A 92 -9.86 -3.72 6.77
N ARG A 93 -9.17 -3.14 7.76
CA ARG A 93 -9.81 -2.37 8.84
C ARG A 93 -10.54 -1.13 8.32
N ALA A 94 -9.94 -0.39 7.40
CA ALA A 94 -10.57 0.80 6.82
C ALA A 94 -11.86 0.45 6.07
N LYS A 95 -11.85 -0.62 5.27
CA LYS A 95 -13.06 -1.13 4.60
C LYS A 95 -14.13 -1.53 5.60
N SER A 96 -13.75 -2.21 6.69
CA SER A 96 -14.70 -2.59 7.75
C SER A 96 -15.34 -1.35 8.41
N VAL A 97 -14.57 -0.29 8.65
CA VAL A 97 -15.08 0.96 9.22
C VAL A 97 -16.07 1.64 8.28
N ILE A 98 -15.73 1.73 6.98
CA ILE A 98 -16.64 2.29 5.96
C ILE A 98 -17.93 1.49 5.90
N HIS A 99 -17.85 0.16 5.92
CA HIS A 99 -19.01 -0.72 5.85
C HIS A 99 -19.96 -0.52 7.05
N VAL A 100 -19.40 -0.43 8.27
CA VAL A 100 -20.20 -0.11 9.46
C VAL A 100 -20.84 1.28 9.34
N LEU A 101 -20.11 2.27 8.81
CA LEU A 101 -20.63 3.62 8.60
C LEU A 101 -21.84 3.64 7.65
N GLU A 102 -21.77 2.88 6.55
CA GLU A 102 -22.85 2.70 5.59
C GLU A 102 -24.06 2.00 6.21
N GLU A 103 -23.84 0.91 6.95
CA GLU A 103 -24.90 0.15 7.61
C GLU A 103 -25.64 0.99 8.66
N GLN A 104 -24.91 1.70 9.52
CA GLN A 104 -25.50 2.59 10.52
C GLN A 104 -26.27 3.74 9.86
N SER A 105 -25.76 4.28 8.76
CA SER A 105 -26.42 5.34 8.01
C SER A 105 -27.75 4.87 7.44
N ALA A 106 -27.77 3.70 6.80
CA ALA A 106 -28.99 3.08 6.30
C ALA A 106 -30.01 2.79 7.41
N GLY A 107 -29.54 2.30 8.57
CA GLY A 107 -30.40 2.07 9.75
C GLY A 107 -31.04 3.34 10.31
N ILE A 108 -30.29 4.45 10.38
CA ILE A 108 -30.81 5.75 10.82
C ILE A 108 -31.88 6.26 9.85
N ILE A 109 -31.63 6.16 8.55
CA ILE A 109 -32.58 6.54 7.50
C ILE A 109 -33.89 5.75 7.64
N ALA A 110 -33.80 4.42 7.76
CA ALA A 110 -34.96 3.54 7.90
C ALA A 110 -35.81 3.90 9.13
N LYS A 111 -35.16 4.11 10.28
CA LYS A 111 -35.83 4.52 11.52
C LYS A 111 -36.51 5.88 11.39
N HIS A 112 -35.89 6.83 10.70
CA HIS A 112 -36.45 8.16 10.48
C HIS A 112 -37.67 8.13 9.53
N ALA A 113 -37.63 7.26 8.52
CA ALA A 113 -38.75 7.02 7.61
C ALA A 113 -39.96 6.41 8.34
N GLU A 114 -39.74 5.42 9.22
CA GLU A 114 -40.79 4.82 10.05
C GLU A 114 -41.42 5.82 11.02
N GLN A 115 -40.61 6.68 11.66
CA GLN A 115 -41.10 7.71 12.59
C GLN A 115 -41.91 8.80 11.87
N SER A 116 -41.49 9.20 10.66
CA SER A 116 -42.21 10.19 9.85
C SER A 116 -43.54 9.63 9.31
N GLY A 117 -43.60 8.32 9.03
CA GLY A 117 -44.84 7.63 8.64
C GLY A 117 -45.85 7.42 9.78
N LYS A 118 -45.41 7.46 11.04
CA LYS A 118 -46.26 7.23 12.22
C LYS A 118 -47.05 8.47 12.68
N SER A 119 -46.82 9.65 12.09
CA SER A 119 -47.45 10.92 12.51
C SER A 119 -48.82 11.20 11.86
N LEU A 120 -49.40 10.25 11.11
CA LEU A 120 -50.69 10.40 10.42
C LEU A 120 -51.82 9.52 11.00
N GLY A 121 -51.65 9.00 12.23
CA GLY A 121 -52.67 8.22 12.94
C GLY A 121 -53.29 8.97 14.09
#